data_AF-A0A9E1LH01-F1
#
_entry.id   AF-A0A9E1LH01-F1
#
_cell.length_a   1.000
_cell.length_b   1.000
_cell.length_c   1.000
_cell.angle_alpha   90.00
_cell.angle_beta   90.00
_cell.angle_gamma   90.00
#
_symmetry.space_group_name_H-M   'P 1'
#
loop_
_entity.id
_entity.type
_entity.pdbx_description
1 polymer ?
#
loop_
_entity_poly.entity_id
_entity_poly.type
_entity_poly.pdbx_seq_one_letter_code
_entity_poly.pdbx_strand_id
1 'polypeptide(L)'
;MSVNIASNIQGKLFPGLTYYPCSGTRLHADPLVLIHGWGADSQIWQQLPDQLSQMADIITLDLPGCGGSQAIEDYSIAGLLAWMGQVLPQRCTLLGLSLGGMLCRRFAEAFPDNVVSLITIGSNQQFVADQQYLAAMAESDFTAFINSWQADPATCLKRFAGLQAQGDQQQRQIMRQLRNLESTIDPQSGAALLNLLGSLHWGGAQISVPALYLFGQHDALVPVAAANLIPQAKVIEHAGHLPHLSSPQLVIEAIGDFLEGQRYQLDKPRIADSFGRAAQHYDSAAHLQHRVGEQLLQSINGEPSQIVDLGCGTGFHSIQLQQRYPKAQVLGVDISSGMLAYAKKRYIDQPIEWLCGDAEKLNLASASQSLIFSNFALQWCDCLDTLAAELYRVLQPGGQLVLAVPGPHTLTELRKAWAEVDGAVHVNRFASLPHWQQALASAGFTKIDLHSHTVTEKHDSVRSLLLELKNVGAHNNNAGRSATMTGKQQLKALYNAYESWRLASGELPASWEIISGTIVKAE
;
A
#
# COMPACT_ATOMS: atom_id res chain seq x y z
N MET A 1 12.79 21.44 -10.35
CA MET A 1 13.62 21.10 -11.53
C MET A 1 13.59 19.59 -11.66
N SER A 2 12.90 19.09 -12.68
CA SER A 2 12.67 17.66 -12.89
C SER A 2 13.98 17.00 -13.31
N VAL A 3 14.57 16.19 -12.43
CA VAL A 3 15.78 15.43 -12.75
C VAL A 3 15.33 14.26 -13.63
N ASN A 4 15.77 14.29 -14.87
CA ASN A 4 15.54 13.24 -15.85
C ASN A 4 16.37 12.01 -15.43
N ILE A 5 15.74 10.98 -14.90
CA ILE A 5 16.39 9.73 -14.43
C ILE A 5 17.23 9.10 -15.57
N ALA A 6 16.81 9.30 -16.83
CA ALA A 6 17.54 8.88 -18.01
C ALA A 6 18.92 9.54 -18.17
N SER A 7 19.14 10.77 -17.70
CA SER A 7 20.40 11.49 -17.96
C SER A 7 21.52 11.17 -16.96
N ASN A 8 21.21 10.72 -15.74
CA ASN A 8 22.24 10.31 -14.77
C ASN A 8 22.68 8.85 -14.94
N ILE A 9 21.83 7.98 -15.50
CA ILE A 9 22.18 6.56 -15.72
C ILE A 9 23.02 6.37 -17.00
N GLN A 10 22.94 7.30 -17.97
CA GLN A 10 23.74 7.25 -19.20
C GLN A 10 25.21 7.69 -19.05
N GLY A 11 25.67 8.09 -17.86
CA GLY A 11 26.99 8.70 -17.67
C GLY A 11 28.14 7.78 -17.21
N LYS A 12 27.84 6.70 -16.47
CA LYS A 12 28.76 5.64 -16.01
C LYS A 12 27.91 4.70 -15.13
N LEU A 13 27.43 3.58 -15.66
CA LEU A 13 26.79 2.56 -14.82
C LEU A 13 27.81 2.11 -13.77
N PHE A 14 27.42 2.19 -12.49
CA PHE A 14 28.21 1.57 -11.43
C PHE A 14 28.37 0.08 -11.77
N PRO A 15 29.60 -0.48 -11.75
CA PRO A 15 29.81 -1.91 -12.00
C PRO A 15 28.91 -2.76 -11.09
N GLY A 16 28.16 -3.70 -11.65
CA GLY A 16 27.19 -4.52 -10.91
C GLY A 16 25.75 -4.00 -10.90
N LEU A 17 25.45 -2.88 -11.58
CA LEU A 17 24.07 -2.45 -11.86
C LEU A 17 23.62 -2.88 -13.25
N THR A 18 22.43 -3.50 -13.34
CA THR A 18 21.74 -3.75 -14.62
C THR A 18 20.38 -3.06 -14.63
N TYR A 19 20.11 -2.29 -15.67
CA TYR A 19 18.87 -1.51 -15.81
C TYR A 19 17.92 -2.14 -16.82
N TYR A 20 16.67 -2.37 -16.40
CA TYR A 20 15.58 -2.89 -17.22
C TYR A 20 14.50 -1.79 -17.29
N PRO A 21 14.39 -1.06 -18.42
CA PRO A 21 13.41 0.01 -18.55
C PRO A 21 11.99 -0.54 -18.55
N CYS A 22 11.05 0.22 -17.98
CA CYS A 22 9.64 -0.13 -17.98
C CYS A 22 9.13 -0.27 -19.42
N SER A 23 8.66 -1.46 -19.80
CA SER A 23 8.14 -1.76 -21.14
C SER A 23 6.62 -1.81 -21.22
N GLY A 24 5.93 -1.89 -20.07
CA GLY A 24 4.46 -1.96 -20.00
C GLY A 24 3.83 -0.74 -19.32
N THR A 25 2.71 -0.94 -18.63
CA THR A 25 2.00 0.12 -17.90
C THR A 25 2.73 0.47 -16.62
N ARG A 26 3.36 1.65 -16.59
CA ARG A 26 4.06 2.16 -15.41
C ARG A 26 3.10 2.35 -14.22
N LEU A 27 3.17 1.44 -13.25
CA LEU A 27 2.44 1.50 -11.98
C LEU A 27 3.19 2.36 -10.95
N HIS A 28 4.51 2.41 -11.01
CA HIS A 28 5.33 3.13 -10.03
C HIS A 28 6.29 4.13 -10.71
N ALA A 29 6.40 5.33 -10.14
CA ALA A 29 7.25 6.39 -10.70
C ALA A 29 8.73 6.18 -10.36
N ASP A 30 9.01 5.77 -9.13
CA ASP A 30 10.37 5.45 -8.66
C ASP A 30 10.76 4.02 -9.05
N PRO A 31 12.05 3.73 -9.33
CA PRO A 31 12.50 2.40 -9.74
C PRO A 31 12.41 1.37 -8.60
N LEU A 32 12.27 0.10 -8.99
CA LEU A 32 12.42 -1.06 -8.11
C LEU A 32 13.88 -1.56 -8.17
N VAL A 33 14.58 -1.61 -7.04
CA VAL A 33 15.95 -2.14 -6.98
C VAL A 33 15.96 -3.51 -6.33
N LEU A 34 16.44 -4.52 -7.06
CA LEU A 34 16.51 -5.92 -6.66
C LEU A 34 17.92 -6.27 -6.17
N ILE A 35 18.04 -6.64 -4.90
CA ILE A 35 19.31 -6.97 -4.23
C ILE A 35 19.33 -8.45 -3.83
N HIS A 36 20.26 -9.21 -4.39
CA HIS A 36 20.33 -10.66 -4.19
C HIS A 36 20.77 -11.06 -2.77
N GLY A 37 20.61 -12.34 -2.43
CA GLY A 37 21.08 -12.93 -1.18
C GLY A 37 22.55 -13.35 -1.19
N TRP A 38 23.04 -13.88 -0.07
CA TRP A 38 24.40 -14.41 0.01
C TRP A 38 24.63 -15.57 -0.98
N GLY A 39 25.85 -15.70 -1.51
CA GLY A 39 26.24 -16.84 -2.35
C GLY A 39 25.68 -16.81 -3.78
N ALA A 40 25.16 -15.67 -4.21
CA ALA A 40 24.65 -15.43 -5.56
C ALA A 40 25.07 -14.05 -6.07
N ASP A 41 24.66 -13.74 -7.29
CA ASP A 41 24.64 -12.40 -7.89
C ASP A 41 23.25 -12.15 -8.53
N SER A 42 23.08 -11.05 -9.25
CA SER A 42 21.81 -10.65 -9.89
C SER A 42 21.24 -11.67 -10.88
N GLN A 43 22.02 -12.66 -11.34
CA GLN A 43 21.49 -13.74 -12.19
C GLN A 43 20.45 -14.60 -11.45
N ILE A 44 20.43 -14.59 -10.11
CA ILE A 44 19.44 -15.30 -9.29
C ILE A 44 17.99 -14.88 -9.58
N TRP A 45 17.80 -13.69 -10.13
CA TRP A 45 16.48 -13.14 -10.45
C TRP A 45 15.89 -13.71 -11.74
N GLN A 46 16.72 -14.26 -12.64
CA GLN A 46 16.31 -14.82 -13.93
C GLN A 46 15.31 -13.91 -14.69
N GLN A 47 14.09 -14.37 -14.93
CA GLN A 47 13.07 -13.64 -15.70
C GLN A 47 12.30 -12.60 -14.87
N LEU A 48 12.49 -12.56 -13.55
CA LEU A 48 11.74 -11.65 -12.68
C LEU A 48 11.92 -10.17 -13.06
N PRO A 49 13.13 -9.66 -13.39
CA PRO A 49 13.30 -8.26 -13.79
C PRO A 49 12.54 -7.93 -15.09
N ASP A 50 12.52 -8.83 -16.07
CA ASP A 50 11.79 -8.64 -17.34
C ASP A 50 10.26 -8.66 -17.15
N GLN A 51 9.78 -9.43 -16.16
CA GLN A 51 8.36 -9.50 -15.84
C GLN A 51 7.92 -8.27 -15.01
N LEU A 52 8.72 -7.85 -14.03
CA LEU A 52 8.45 -6.64 -13.26
C LEU A 52 8.67 -5.36 -14.08
N SER A 53 9.48 -5.39 -15.14
CA SER A 53 9.62 -4.25 -16.06
C SER A 53 8.35 -3.96 -16.86
N GLN A 54 7.34 -4.85 -16.84
CA GLN A 54 6.02 -4.53 -17.35
C GLN A 54 5.29 -3.46 -16.51
N MET A 55 5.73 -3.21 -15.26
CA MET A 55 5.04 -2.31 -14.32
C MET A 55 5.91 -1.21 -13.69
N ALA A 56 7.24 -1.31 -13.73
CA ALA A 56 8.14 -0.28 -13.20
C ALA A 56 9.49 -0.30 -13.91
N ASP A 57 10.32 0.72 -13.74
CA ASP A 57 11.74 0.60 -14.08
C ASP A 57 12.39 -0.32 -13.03
N ILE A 58 13.16 -1.31 -13.48
CA ILE A 58 13.83 -2.27 -12.61
C ILE A 58 15.34 -2.08 -12.69
N ILE A 59 15.99 -2.18 -11.54
CA ILE A 59 17.44 -2.18 -11.39
C ILE A 59 17.80 -3.44 -10.62
N THR A 60 18.72 -4.26 -11.12
CA THR A 60 19.37 -5.28 -10.28
C THR A 60 20.70 -4.74 -9.80
N LEU A 61 21.06 -5.04 -8.55
CA LEU A 61 22.31 -4.63 -7.93
C LEU A 61 23.03 -5.84 -7.35
N ASP A 62 24.25 -6.07 -7.83
CA ASP A 62 25.18 -7.02 -7.23
C ASP A 62 25.80 -6.43 -5.96
N LEU A 63 25.81 -7.20 -4.87
CA LEU A 63 26.50 -6.83 -3.62
C LEU A 63 28.02 -6.76 -3.83
N PRO A 64 28.77 -6.01 -3.01
CA PRO A 64 30.21 -5.86 -3.16
C PRO A 64 30.96 -7.19 -3.19
N GLY A 65 31.74 -7.42 -4.25
CA GLY A 65 32.48 -8.66 -4.46
C GLY A 65 31.67 -9.80 -5.08
N CYS A 66 30.42 -9.56 -5.47
CA CYS A 66 29.60 -10.47 -6.26
C CYS A 66 29.44 -9.94 -7.69
N GLY A 67 29.35 -10.85 -8.68
CA GLY A 67 29.03 -10.51 -10.06
C GLY A 67 29.88 -9.37 -10.63
N GLY A 68 29.22 -8.30 -11.05
CA GLY A 68 29.88 -7.11 -11.61
C GLY A 68 30.39 -6.09 -10.58
N SER A 69 30.07 -6.26 -9.29
CA SER A 69 30.42 -5.29 -8.23
C SER A 69 31.80 -5.53 -7.65
N GLN A 70 32.58 -4.46 -7.51
CA GLN A 70 33.90 -4.51 -6.86
C GLN A 70 33.77 -4.78 -5.35
N ALA A 71 34.75 -5.46 -4.78
CA ALA A 71 34.86 -5.63 -3.33
C ALA A 71 35.13 -4.27 -2.64
N ILE A 72 34.67 -4.14 -1.40
CA ILE A 72 34.90 -2.97 -0.54
C ILE A 72 35.75 -3.34 0.67
N GLU A 73 36.27 -2.35 1.39
CA GLU A 73 37.09 -2.61 2.59
C GLU A 73 36.22 -2.89 3.83
N ASP A 74 35.10 -2.18 3.98
CA ASP A 74 34.24 -2.26 5.17
C ASP A 74 32.92 -2.99 4.87
N TYR A 75 32.89 -4.27 5.25
CA TYR A 75 31.69 -5.12 5.19
C TYR A 75 30.84 -5.07 6.47
N SER A 76 31.11 -4.14 7.40
CA SER A 76 30.18 -3.88 8.49
C SER A 76 28.84 -3.40 7.96
N ILE A 77 27.79 -3.49 8.78
CA ILE A 77 26.49 -2.94 8.39
C ILE A 77 26.60 -1.45 8.04
N ALA A 78 27.38 -0.67 8.79
CA ALA A 78 27.57 0.75 8.51
C ALA A 78 28.24 0.98 7.15
N GLY A 79 29.30 0.21 6.85
CA GLY A 79 30.00 0.28 5.57
C GLY A 79 29.11 -0.07 4.38
N LEU A 80 28.33 -1.15 4.48
CA LEU A 80 27.42 -1.55 3.41
C LEU A 80 26.26 -0.58 3.24
N LEU A 81 25.68 -0.03 4.31
CA LEU A 81 24.64 0.99 4.19
C LEU A 81 25.19 2.27 3.55
N ALA A 82 26.42 2.68 3.88
CA ALA A 82 27.09 3.82 3.26
C ALA A 82 27.35 3.55 1.76
N TRP A 83 27.80 2.35 1.41
CA TRP A 83 27.97 1.94 0.01
C TRP A 83 26.63 1.93 -0.75
N MET A 84 25.58 1.35 -0.16
CA MET A 84 24.22 1.38 -0.72
C MET A 84 23.76 2.81 -0.99
N GLY A 85 24.00 3.75 -0.07
CA GLY A 85 23.64 5.16 -0.24
C GLY A 85 24.38 5.88 -1.37
N GLN A 86 25.52 5.36 -1.82
CA GLN A 86 26.26 5.89 -2.97
C GLN A 86 25.76 5.34 -4.31
N VAL A 87 25.29 4.09 -4.33
CA VAL A 87 24.92 3.37 -5.56
C VAL A 87 23.42 3.38 -5.86
N LEU A 88 22.58 3.46 -4.82
CA LEU A 88 21.13 3.44 -4.99
C LEU A 88 20.60 4.78 -5.54
N PRO A 89 19.49 4.76 -6.29
CA PRO A 89 18.76 5.96 -6.64
C PRO A 89 18.33 6.76 -5.40
N GLN A 90 18.18 8.08 -5.53
CA GLN A 90 17.75 8.95 -4.42
C GLN A 90 16.44 8.50 -3.79
N ARG A 91 15.49 8.00 -4.59
CA ARG A 91 14.27 7.35 -4.13
C ARG A 91 14.02 6.08 -4.93
N CYS A 92 13.75 4.99 -4.25
CA CYS A 92 13.43 3.70 -4.88
C CYS A 92 12.60 2.82 -3.96
N THR A 93 11.95 1.81 -4.54
CA THR A 93 11.45 0.66 -3.79
C THR A 93 12.55 -0.39 -3.76
N LEU A 94 12.79 -0.97 -2.59
CA LEU A 94 13.81 -2.00 -2.41
C LEU A 94 13.16 -3.38 -2.37
N LEU A 95 13.64 -4.30 -3.20
CA LEU A 95 13.31 -5.72 -3.16
C LEU A 95 14.57 -6.50 -2.83
N GLY A 96 14.61 -7.21 -1.71
CA GLY A 96 15.77 -8.01 -1.33
C GLY A 96 15.46 -9.48 -1.07
N LEU A 97 16.39 -10.35 -1.47
CA LEU A 97 16.36 -11.78 -1.17
C LEU A 97 17.28 -12.09 0.00
N SER A 98 16.79 -12.78 1.04
CA SER A 98 17.60 -13.27 2.18
C SER A 98 18.49 -12.16 2.78
N LEU A 99 19.82 -12.33 2.79
CA LEU A 99 20.77 -11.26 3.18
C LEU A 99 20.46 -9.91 2.53
N GLY A 100 20.16 -9.89 1.22
CA GLY A 100 19.79 -8.67 0.50
C GLY A 100 18.52 -8.04 1.07
N GLY A 101 17.52 -8.84 1.46
CA GLY A 101 16.31 -8.36 2.13
C GLY A 101 16.59 -7.78 3.51
N MET A 102 17.49 -8.42 4.28
CA MET A 102 17.93 -7.89 5.56
C MET A 102 18.68 -6.56 5.43
N LEU A 103 19.54 -6.42 4.41
CA LEU A 103 20.23 -5.16 4.10
C LEU A 103 19.26 -4.07 3.64
N CYS A 104 18.33 -4.39 2.73
CA CYS A 104 17.27 -3.48 2.29
C CYS A 104 16.46 -2.95 3.47
N ARG A 105 16.10 -3.82 4.41
CA ARG A 105 15.38 -3.45 5.63
C ARG A 105 16.18 -2.47 6.48
N ARG A 106 17.46 -2.76 6.76
CA ARG A 106 18.35 -1.89 7.53
C ARG A 106 18.58 -0.54 6.85
N PHE A 107 18.66 -0.52 5.52
CA PHE A 107 18.77 0.71 4.74
C PHE A 107 17.51 1.56 4.85
N ALA A 108 16.33 0.96 4.73
CA ALA A 108 15.06 1.65 4.86
C ALA A 108 14.82 2.22 6.28
N GLU A 109 15.37 1.59 7.32
CA GLU A 109 15.35 2.13 8.69
C GLU A 109 16.30 3.32 8.88
N ALA A 110 17.49 3.26 8.27
CA ALA A 110 18.49 4.33 8.38
C ALA A 110 18.17 5.53 7.48
N PHE A 111 17.53 5.30 6.34
CA PHE A 111 17.26 6.29 5.28
C PHE A 111 15.81 6.22 4.78
N PRO A 112 14.80 6.43 5.65
CA PRO A 112 13.39 6.25 5.28
C PRO A 112 12.93 7.19 4.16
N ASP A 113 13.53 8.37 4.01
CA ASP A 113 13.19 9.32 2.94
C ASP A 113 13.64 8.84 1.54
N ASN A 114 14.64 7.96 1.51
CA ASN A 114 15.21 7.38 0.28
C ASN A 114 14.47 6.12 -0.18
N VAL A 115 13.63 5.52 0.68
CA VAL A 115 12.93 4.27 0.39
C VAL A 115 11.43 4.51 0.30
N VAL A 116 10.85 4.24 -0.86
CA VAL A 116 9.41 4.38 -1.08
C VAL A 116 8.65 3.25 -0.42
N SER A 117 9.15 2.03 -0.58
CA SER A 117 8.59 0.82 0.00
C SER A 117 9.65 -0.29 0.03
N LEU A 118 9.39 -1.32 0.84
CA LEU A 118 10.27 -2.47 1.05
C LEU A 118 9.56 -3.76 0.65
N ILE A 119 10.25 -4.65 -0.04
CA ILE A 119 9.81 -6.00 -0.37
C ILE A 119 10.93 -6.95 0.05
N THR A 120 10.62 -8.01 0.80
CA THR A 120 11.60 -9.04 1.13
C THR A 120 11.11 -10.41 0.72
N ILE A 121 12.01 -11.24 0.20
CA ILE A 121 11.77 -12.65 -0.10
C ILE A 121 12.71 -13.48 0.77
N GLY A 122 12.17 -14.45 1.52
CA GLY A 122 12.97 -15.38 2.34
C GLY A 122 13.90 -14.66 3.31
N SER A 123 13.44 -13.58 3.96
CA SER A 123 14.23 -12.77 4.89
C SER A 123 13.50 -12.67 6.22
N ASN A 124 14.22 -12.82 7.34
CA ASN A 124 13.65 -12.75 8.69
C ASN A 124 14.36 -11.72 9.57
N GLN A 125 13.86 -11.53 10.79
CA GLN A 125 14.39 -10.55 11.75
C GLN A 125 15.82 -10.86 12.17
N GLN A 126 16.16 -12.14 12.30
CA GLN A 126 17.47 -12.60 12.72
C GLN A 126 17.74 -13.95 12.07
N PHE A 127 18.91 -14.12 11.46
CA PHE A 127 19.18 -15.33 10.68
C PHE A 127 19.57 -16.53 11.55
N VAL A 128 20.29 -16.28 12.65
CA VAL A 128 20.80 -17.32 13.57
C VAL A 128 20.00 -17.32 14.86
N ALA A 129 19.53 -18.49 15.27
CA ALA A 129 18.69 -18.64 16.45
C ALA A 129 19.47 -18.40 17.75
N ASP A 130 18.81 -17.79 18.73
CA ASP A 130 19.30 -17.65 20.10
C ASP A 130 18.18 -17.97 21.11
N GLN A 131 18.40 -17.65 22.39
CA GLN A 131 17.42 -17.93 23.45
C GLN A 131 16.11 -17.13 23.31
N GLN A 132 16.13 -15.99 22.61
CA GLN A 132 15.00 -15.08 22.43
C GLN A 132 14.33 -15.28 21.07
N TYR A 133 15.09 -15.67 20.04
CA TYR A 133 14.62 -15.84 18.67
C TYR A 133 14.84 -17.26 18.17
N LEU A 134 13.85 -18.14 18.39
CA LEU A 134 13.90 -19.54 17.96
C LEU A 134 13.48 -19.75 16.50
N ALA A 135 12.86 -18.76 15.87
CA ALA A 135 12.35 -18.82 14.49
C ALA A 135 13.45 -18.53 13.44
N ALA A 136 14.62 -19.15 13.61
CA ALA A 136 15.83 -18.91 12.82
C ALA A 136 16.61 -20.21 12.58
N MET A 137 17.68 -20.13 11.78
CA MET A 137 18.62 -21.23 11.59
C MET A 137 19.37 -21.54 12.88
N ALA A 138 19.56 -22.83 13.21
CA ALA A 138 20.32 -23.21 14.39
C ALA A 138 21.78 -22.72 14.30
N GLU A 139 22.33 -22.22 15.42
CA GLU A 139 23.72 -21.75 15.51
C GLU A 139 24.74 -22.81 15.07
N SER A 140 24.48 -24.09 15.40
CA SER A 140 25.32 -25.21 14.99
C SER A 140 25.37 -25.38 13.48
N ASP A 141 24.23 -25.24 12.80
CA ASP A 141 24.11 -25.41 11.35
C ASP A 141 24.80 -24.25 10.64
N PHE A 142 24.60 -23.03 11.15
CA PHE A 142 25.26 -21.83 10.63
C PHE A 142 26.79 -21.89 10.82
N THR A 143 27.27 -22.33 11.97
CA THR A 143 28.71 -22.51 12.25
C THR A 143 29.31 -23.57 11.33
N ALA A 144 28.62 -24.69 11.11
CA ALA A 144 29.06 -25.71 10.16
C ALA A 144 29.14 -25.16 8.73
N PHE A 145 28.23 -24.27 8.37
CA PHE A 145 28.21 -23.60 7.08
C PHE A 145 29.41 -22.64 6.90
N ILE A 146 29.73 -21.82 7.90
CA ILE A 146 30.94 -20.98 7.92
C ILE A 146 32.21 -21.83 7.73
N ASN A 147 32.32 -22.93 8.49
CA ASN A 147 33.48 -23.82 8.38
C ASN A 147 33.59 -24.46 6.99
N SER A 148 32.46 -24.81 6.37
CA SER A 148 32.45 -25.33 4.99
C SER A 148 32.92 -24.28 3.99
N TRP A 149 32.57 -23.01 4.16
CA TRP A 149 33.04 -21.93 3.30
C TRP A 149 34.55 -21.72 3.42
N GLN A 150 35.07 -21.68 4.64
CA GLN A 150 36.50 -21.51 4.89
C GLN A 150 37.35 -22.66 4.32
N ALA A 151 36.80 -23.88 4.33
CA ALA A 151 37.49 -25.06 3.82
C ALA A 151 37.52 -25.11 2.28
N ASP A 152 36.37 -24.92 1.63
CA ASP A 152 36.24 -24.96 0.18
C ASP A 152 34.99 -24.17 -0.28
N PRO A 153 35.16 -22.90 -0.68
CA PRO A 153 34.05 -22.06 -1.14
C PRO A 153 33.28 -22.67 -2.31
N ALA A 154 33.96 -23.33 -3.26
CA ALA A 154 33.32 -23.87 -4.44
C ALA A 154 32.40 -25.07 -4.11
N THR A 155 32.85 -25.94 -3.21
CA THR A 155 32.01 -27.04 -2.70
C THR A 155 30.90 -26.52 -1.79
N CYS A 156 31.18 -25.50 -0.97
CA CYS A 156 30.19 -24.83 -0.13
C CYS A 156 29.02 -24.28 -0.96
N LEU A 157 29.30 -23.54 -2.05
CA LEU A 157 28.27 -22.99 -2.94
C LEU A 157 27.41 -24.08 -3.59
N LYS A 158 28.02 -25.21 -4.01
CA LYS A 158 27.26 -26.35 -4.56
C LYS A 158 26.29 -26.94 -3.54
N ARG A 159 26.71 -27.05 -2.28
CA ARG A 159 25.84 -27.51 -1.18
C ARG A 159 24.76 -26.49 -0.86
N PHE A 160 25.11 -25.21 -0.86
CA PHE A 160 24.19 -24.11 -0.64
C PHE A 160 23.07 -24.05 -1.67
N ALA A 161 23.36 -24.28 -2.95
CA ALA A 161 22.33 -24.42 -3.99
C ALA A 161 21.31 -25.54 -3.63
N GLY A 162 21.82 -26.65 -3.09
CA GLY A 162 21.01 -27.74 -2.54
C GLY A 162 20.06 -27.28 -1.44
N LEU A 163 20.57 -26.54 -0.46
CA LEU A 163 19.80 -26.02 0.67
C LEU A 163 18.75 -25.00 0.22
N GLN A 164 19.08 -24.10 -0.72
CA GLN A 164 18.12 -23.12 -1.25
C GLN A 164 16.91 -23.78 -1.93
N ALA A 165 17.12 -24.94 -2.58
CA ALA A 165 16.06 -25.68 -3.25
C ALA A 165 15.32 -26.67 -2.34
N GLN A 166 15.86 -26.97 -1.15
CA GLN A 166 15.33 -28.00 -0.26
C GLN A 166 13.95 -27.62 0.27
N GLY A 167 13.04 -28.60 0.29
CA GLY A 167 11.66 -28.42 0.77
C GLY A 167 10.67 -27.89 -0.28
N ASP A 168 11.16 -27.31 -1.37
CA ASP A 168 10.32 -26.79 -2.45
C ASP A 168 9.74 -27.93 -3.32
N GLN A 169 8.47 -27.82 -3.71
CA GLN A 169 7.83 -28.77 -4.62
C GLN A 169 8.55 -28.89 -5.99
N GLN A 170 9.21 -27.82 -6.45
CA GLN A 170 9.99 -27.76 -7.68
C GLN A 170 11.51 -27.89 -7.44
N GLN A 171 11.94 -28.47 -6.31
CA GLN A 171 13.35 -28.61 -5.92
C GLN A 171 14.30 -29.03 -7.07
N ARG A 172 13.90 -30.03 -7.88
CA ARG A 172 14.73 -30.52 -9.02
C ARG A 172 14.93 -29.47 -10.11
N GLN A 173 13.91 -28.68 -10.41
CA GLN A 173 13.96 -27.61 -11.41
C GLN A 173 14.82 -26.45 -10.91
N ILE A 174 14.62 -26.02 -9.66
CA ILE A 174 15.41 -24.97 -9.02
C ILE A 174 16.89 -25.37 -9.01
N MET A 175 17.21 -26.60 -8.61
CA MET A 175 18.58 -27.10 -8.65
C MET A 175 19.22 -27.07 -10.04
N ARG A 176 18.44 -27.30 -11.10
CA ARG A 176 18.94 -27.19 -12.47
C ARG A 176 19.19 -25.72 -12.85
N GLN A 177 18.29 -24.82 -12.47
CA GLN A 177 18.45 -23.39 -12.69
C GLN A 177 19.69 -22.85 -11.97
N LEU A 178 19.85 -23.15 -10.67
CA LEU A 178 20.97 -22.70 -9.86
C LEU A 178 22.32 -23.19 -10.40
N ARG A 179 22.41 -24.43 -10.89
CA ARG A 179 23.64 -24.95 -11.51
C ARG A 179 24.01 -24.28 -12.83
N ASN A 180 23.04 -23.66 -13.51
CA ASN A 180 23.26 -22.95 -14.77
C ASN A 180 23.59 -21.47 -14.54
N LEU A 181 23.52 -20.97 -13.31
CA LEU A 181 23.97 -19.61 -13.00
C LEU A 181 25.50 -19.60 -13.01
N GLU A 182 26.07 -18.69 -13.79
CA GLU A 182 27.52 -18.45 -13.80
C GLU A 182 27.86 -17.38 -12.75
N SER A 183 27.28 -17.50 -11.56
CA SER A 183 27.44 -16.50 -10.51
C SER A 183 28.86 -16.52 -9.96
N THR A 184 29.42 -15.32 -9.76
CA THR A 184 30.78 -15.16 -9.23
C THR A 184 30.74 -14.44 -7.89
N ILE A 185 31.54 -14.92 -6.95
CA ILE A 185 31.70 -14.32 -5.63
C ILE A 185 33.16 -14.40 -5.23
N ASP A 186 33.73 -13.27 -4.85
CA ASP A 186 35.06 -13.20 -4.27
C ASP A 186 35.07 -13.93 -2.91
N PRO A 187 36.02 -14.86 -2.65
CA PRO A 187 36.04 -15.63 -1.42
C PRO A 187 36.09 -14.80 -0.13
N GLN A 188 36.79 -13.67 -0.13
CA GLN A 188 36.93 -12.81 1.05
C GLN A 188 35.62 -12.04 1.30
N SER A 189 35.08 -11.46 0.24
CA SER A 189 33.77 -10.78 0.23
C SER A 189 32.66 -11.73 0.69
N GLY A 190 32.64 -12.96 0.18
CA GLY A 190 31.67 -13.96 0.59
C GLY A 190 31.80 -14.38 2.05
N ALA A 191 33.01 -14.50 2.58
CA ALA A 191 33.21 -14.73 4.02
C ALA A 191 32.69 -13.56 4.86
N ALA A 192 32.98 -12.33 4.46
CA ALA A 192 32.57 -11.12 5.17
C ALA A 192 31.04 -10.94 5.18
N LEU A 193 30.39 -11.12 4.02
CA LEU A 193 28.93 -11.09 3.89
C LEU A 193 28.25 -12.22 4.68
N LEU A 194 28.86 -13.42 4.72
CA LEU A 194 28.34 -14.54 5.52
C LEU A 194 28.40 -14.22 7.02
N ASN A 195 29.54 -13.71 7.49
CA ASN A 195 29.69 -13.32 8.89
C ASN A 195 28.70 -12.20 9.27
N LEU A 196 28.51 -11.22 8.37
CA LEU A 196 27.53 -10.17 8.57
C LEU A 196 26.12 -10.76 8.74
N LEU A 197 25.69 -11.65 7.84
CA LEU A 197 24.37 -12.30 7.89
C LEU A 197 24.10 -12.89 9.29
N GLY A 198 25.10 -13.56 9.89
CA GLY A 198 24.97 -14.14 11.23
C GLY A 198 24.81 -13.12 12.37
N SER A 199 25.26 -11.89 12.17
CA SER A 199 25.20 -10.80 13.15
C SER A 199 24.02 -9.83 12.95
N LEU A 200 23.37 -9.90 11.79
CA LEU A 200 22.28 -9.00 11.45
C LEU A 200 21.02 -9.32 12.25
N HIS A 201 20.45 -8.26 12.79
CA HIS A 201 19.17 -8.27 13.46
C HIS A 201 18.36 -7.06 13.00
N TRP A 202 17.05 -7.25 12.81
CA TRP A 202 16.10 -6.16 12.63
C TRP A 202 15.73 -5.62 14.02
N GLY A 203 15.45 -4.31 14.08
CA GLY A 203 14.68 -3.78 15.20
C GLY A 203 13.27 -4.38 15.23
N GLY A 204 12.41 -3.93 16.15
CA GLY A 204 11.02 -4.42 16.24
C GLY A 204 10.26 -4.49 14.90
N ALA A 205 9.15 -5.24 14.87
CA ALA A 205 8.52 -5.66 13.62
C ALA A 205 8.05 -4.54 12.66
N GLN A 206 7.78 -3.33 13.14
CA GLN A 206 7.29 -2.21 12.32
C GLN A 206 8.42 -1.41 11.66
N ILE A 207 8.21 -0.98 10.42
CA ILE A 207 9.00 0.04 9.71
C ILE A 207 8.08 1.18 9.30
N SER A 208 8.65 2.37 9.11
CA SER A 208 7.93 3.57 8.70
C SER A 208 7.48 3.56 7.25
N VAL A 209 8.12 2.77 6.38
CA VAL A 209 7.75 2.65 4.96
C VAL A 209 6.82 1.46 4.75
N PRO A 210 5.92 1.50 3.76
CA PRO A 210 5.11 0.35 3.41
C PRO A 210 5.98 -0.86 3.06
N ALA A 211 5.62 -2.05 3.55
CA ALA A 211 6.43 -3.25 3.39
C ALA A 211 5.63 -4.51 3.04
N LEU A 212 6.18 -5.35 2.16
CA LEU A 212 5.70 -6.68 1.82
C LEU A 212 6.75 -7.73 2.20
N TYR A 213 6.35 -8.73 2.97
CA TYR A 213 7.23 -9.84 3.37
C TYR A 213 6.72 -11.15 2.79
N LEU A 214 7.54 -11.81 1.97
CA LEU A 214 7.23 -13.08 1.32
C LEU A 214 8.10 -14.21 1.89
N PHE A 215 7.46 -15.27 2.37
CA PHE A 215 8.13 -16.46 2.91
C PHE A 215 7.74 -17.71 2.11
N GLY A 216 8.66 -18.66 1.97
CA GLY A 216 8.32 -20.01 1.52
C GLY A 216 7.78 -20.86 2.68
N GLN A 217 6.71 -21.61 2.44
CA GLN A 217 6.13 -22.50 3.46
C GLN A 217 7.10 -23.57 3.96
N HIS A 218 8.01 -24.04 3.09
CA HIS A 218 8.94 -25.13 3.34
C HIS A 218 10.40 -24.66 3.18
N ASP A 219 10.66 -23.37 3.45
CA ASP A 219 11.99 -22.79 3.38
C ASP A 219 12.93 -23.45 4.42
N ALA A 220 14.01 -24.04 3.92
CA ALA A 220 15.00 -24.77 4.71
C ALA A 220 16.06 -23.85 5.37
N LEU A 221 16.14 -22.59 4.96
CA LEU A 221 17.10 -21.61 5.47
C LEU A 221 16.42 -20.63 6.44
N VAL A 222 15.20 -20.20 6.13
CA VAL A 222 14.41 -19.29 6.95
C VAL A 222 13.11 -19.97 7.36
N PRO A 223 12.99 -20.43 8.62
CA PRO A 223 11.80 -21.13 9.07
C PRO A 223 10.53 -20.28 8.89
N VAL A 224 9.46 -20.87 8.34
CA VAL A 224 8.16 -20.19 8.13
C VAL A 224 7.57 -19.62 9.42
N ALA A 225 7.94 -20.16 10.59
CA ALA A 225 7.57 -19.62 11.90
C ALA A 225 8.00 -18.15 12.09
N ALA A 226 9.03 -17.69 11.37
CA ALA A 226 9.46 -16.29 11.37
C ALA A 226 8.39 -15.35 10.79
N ALA A 227 7.56 -15.83 9.86
CA ALA A 227 6.46 -15.06 9.28
C ALA A 227 5.42 -14.66 10.33
N ASN A 228 5.19 -15.48 11.36
CA ASN A 228 4.24 -15.20 12.43
C ASN A 228 4.65 -14.01 13.31
N LEU A 229 5.94 -13.62 13.26
CA LEU A 229 6.49 -12.51 14.03
C LEU A 229 6.42 -11.18 13.25
N ILE A 230 5.97 -11.22 12.00
CA ILE A 230 5.89 -10.06 11.11
C ILE A 230 4.42 -9.89 10.67
N PRO A 231 3.75 -8.80 11.10
CA PRO A 231 2.38 -8.53 10.70
C PRO A 231 2.23 -8.51 9.17
N GLN A 232 1.17 -9.16 8.68
CA GLN A 232 0.81 -9.19 7.25
C GLN A 232 1.87 -9.85 6.32
N ALA A 233 2.80 -10.64 6.87
CA ALA A 233 3.66 -11.50 6.06
C ALA A 233 2.81 -12.49 5.25
N LYS A 234 3.15 -12.67 3.97
CA LYS A 234 2.51 -13.64 3.09
C LYS A 234 3.39 -14.89 2.97
N VAL A 235 2.77 -16.06 3.11
CA VAL A 235 3.43 -17.36 2.92
C VAL A 235 3.02 -17.90 1.56
N ILE A 236 4.00 -18.23 0.72
CA ILE A 236 3.80 -18.90 -0.56
C ILE A 236 3.76 -20.41 -0.31
N GLU A 237 2.57 -20.99 -0.48
CA GLU A 237 2.34 -22.42 -0.27
C GLU A 237 3.23 -23.26 -1.18
N HIS A 238 3.72 -24.38 -0.62
CA HIS A 238 4.58 -25.37 -1.28
C HIS A 238 5.95 -24.87 -1.77
N ALA A 239 6.30 -23.59 -1.53
CA ALA A 239 7.58 -23.02 -1.91
C ALA A 239 8.63 -23.17 -0.79
N GLY A 240 9.89 -23.28 -1.19
CA GLY A 240 11.08 -23.20 -0.34
C GLY A 240 11.67 -21.78 -0.33
N HIS A 241 13.00 -21.68 -0.28
CA HIS A 241 13.69 -20.38 -0.12
C HIS A 241 13.60 -19.43 -1.33
N LEU A 242 13.35 -19.96 -2.52
CA LEU A 242 13.38 -19.22 -3.78
C LEU A 242 12.01 -19.22 -4.48
N PRO A 243 10.94 -18.70 -3.84
CA PRO A 243 9.59 -18.72 -4.40
C PRO A 243 9.48 -17.94 -5.71
N HIS A 244 10.36 -16.98 -5.97
CA HIS A 244 10.41 -16.26 -7.26
C HIS A 244 10.87 -17.15 -8.41
N LEU A 245 11.51 -18.29 -8.15
CA LEU A 245 11.90 -19.27 -9.17
C LEU A 245 10.89 -20.40 -9.32
N SER A 246 10.34 -20.92 -8.21
CA SER A 246 9.38 -22.01 -8.23
C SER A 246 7.95 -21.55 -8.50
N SER A 247 7.56 -20.39 -7.97
CA SER A 247 6.20 -19.84 -8.07
C SER A 247 6.22 -18.37 -8.53
N PRO A 248 6.87 -18.05 -9.67
CA PRO A 248 7.06 -16.66 -10.10
C PRO A 248 5.76 -15.88 -10.24
N GLN A 249 4.68 -16.50 -10.73
CA GLN A 249 3.39 -15.83 -10.89
C GLN A 249 2.83 -15.33 -9.56
N LEU A 250 2.85 -16.15 -8.50
CA LEU A 250 2.36 -15.76 -7.18
C LEU A 250 3.19 -14.63 -6.57
N VAL A 251 4.51 -14.66 -6.78
CA VAL A 251 5.41 -13.60 -6.31
C VAL A 251 5.14 -12.28 -7.07
N ILE A 252 4.99 -12.33 -8.38
CA ILE A 252 4.74 -11.16 -9.22
C ILE A 252 3.37 -10.56 -8.93
N GLU A 253 2.34 -11.39 -8.75
CA GLU A 253 1.01 -10.96 -8.35
C GLU A 253 1.05 -10.28 -6.98
N ALA A 254 1.71 -10.89 -5.98
CA ALA A 254 1.85 -10.29 -4.67
C ALA A 254 2.59 -8.93 -4.70
N ILE A 255 3.65 -8.82 -5.51
CA ILE A 255 4.38 -7.56 -5.72
C ILE A 255 3.50 -6.55 -6.46
N GLY A 256 2.81 -6.96 -7.51
CA GLY A 256 1.91 -6.12 -8.31
C GLY A 256 0.79 -5.54 -7.48
N ASP A 257 0.10 -6.37 -6.70
CA ASP A 257 -0.95 -5.97 -5.77
C ASP A 257 -0.43 -4.98 -4.72
N PHE A 258 0.75 -5.25 -4.18
CA PHE A 258 1.39 -4.38 -3.20
C PHE A 258 1.72 -3.00 -3.80
N LEU A 259 2.39 -2.98 -4.96
CA LEU A 259 2.74 -1.74 -5.66
C LEU A 259 1.51 -0.98 -6.11
N GLU A 260 0.49 -1.68 -6.62
CA GLU A 260 -0.78 -1.07 -7.00
C GLU A 260 -1.49 -0.47 -5.79
N GLY A 261 -1.53 -1.18 -4.66
CA GLY A 261 -2.06 -0.67 -3.39
C GLY A 261 -1.37 0.63 -2.96
N GLN A 262 -0.04 0.71 -3.07
CA GLN A 262 0.70 1.94 -2.76
C GLN A 262 0.29 3.13 -3.63
N ARG A 263 -0.11 2.90 -4.90
CA ARG A 263 -0.55 3.99 -5.78
C ARG A 263 -1.75 4.73 -5.22
N TYR A 264 -2.59 4.07 -4.42
CA TYR A 264 -3.84 4.58 -3.87
C TYR A 264 -3.75 4.93 -2.38
N GLN A 265 -2.55 4.89 -1.79
CA GLN A 265 -2.36 5.34 -0.42
C GLN A 265 -2.69 6.83 -0.31
N LEU A 266 -3.49 7.18 0.69
CA LEU A 266 -4.04 8.51 0.87
C LEU A 266 -3.14 9.36 1.78
N ASP A 267 -2.82 10.57 1.34
CA ASP A 267 -2.16 11.56 2.18
C ASP A 267 -3.21 12.25 3.07
N LYS A 268 -3.55 11.62 4.20
CA LYS A 268 -4.60 12.09 5.13
C LYS A 268 -4.42 13.55 5.58
N PRO A 269 -3.21 14.03 5.96
CA PRO A 269 -3.02 15.44 6.27
C PRO A 269 -3.38 16.36 5.09
N ARG A 270 -2.96 16.03 3.87
CA ARG A 270 -3.34 16.83 2.69
C ARG A 270 -4.83 16.76 2.39
N ILE A 271 -5.47 15.63 2.62
CA ILE A 271 -6.92 15.47 2.49
C ILE A 271 -7.63 16.41 3.48
N ALA A 272 -7.23 16.38 4.75
CA ALA A 272 -7.78 17.25 5.79
C ALA A 272 -7.64 18.74 5.43
N ASP A 273 -6.46 19.16 4.97
CA ASP A 273 -6.20 20.53 4.52
C ASP A 273 -7.04 20.92 3.29
N SER A 274 -7.18 19.99 2.34
CA SER A 274 -7.95 20.18 1.11
C SER A 274 -9.42 20.44 1.40
N PHE A 275 -10.04 19.59 2.22
CA PHE A 275 -11.41 19.79 2.67
C PHE A 275 -11.55 21.06 3.51
N GLY A 276 -10.60 21.35 4.39
CA GLY A 276 -10.62 22.56 5.22
C GLY A 276 -10.67 23.85 4.38
N ARG A 277 -9.94 23.90 3.26
CA ARG A 277 -10.00 25.04 2.32
C ARG A 277 -11.32 25.13 1.57
N ALA A 278 -11.99 24.00 1.32
CA ALA A 278 -13.25 23.94 0.59
C ALA A 278 -14.48 24.28 1.46
N ALA A 279 -14.36 24.28 2.79
CA ALA A 279 -15.49 24.37 3.73
C ALA A 279 -16.54 25.45 3.41
N GLN A 280 -16.13 26.63 2.95
CA GLN A 280 -17.05 27.74 2.63
C GLN A 280 -17.91 27.52 1.37
N HIS A 281 -17.45 26.65 0.46
CA HIS A 281 -18.10 26.40 -0.83
C HIS A 281 -18.54 24.94 -0.99
N TYR A 282 -18.16 24.09 -0.03
CA TYR A 282 -18.44 22.66 -0.05
C TYR A 282 -19.92 22.37 -0.19
N ASP A 283 -20.76 22.97 0.66
CA ASP A 283 -22.21 22.71 0.67
C ASP A 283 -22.88 23.07 -0.67
N SER A 284 -22.40 24.11 -1.37
CA SER A 284 -22.94 24.50 -2.67
C SER A 284 -22.51 23.58 -3.82
N ALA A 285 -21.52 22.72 -3.61
CA ALA A 285 -21.02 21.78 -4.61
C ALA A 285 -21.42 20.32 -4.30
N ALA A 286 -21.68 19.99 -3.04
CA ALA A 286 -21.90 18.62 -2.55
C ALA A 286 -23.35 18.11 -2.74
N HIS A 287 -23.98 18.41 -3.89
CA HIS A 287 -25.39 18.11 -4.15
C HIS A 287 -25.71 16.61 -4.08
N LEU A 288 -24.86 15.77 -4.68
CA LEU A 288 -25.02 14.31 -4.64
C LEU A 288 -24.93 13.80 -3.21
N GLN A 289 -23.92 14.25 -2.47
CA GLN A 289 -23.64 13.82 -1.11
C GLN A 289 -24.81 14.19 -0.20
N HIS A 290 -25.31 15.43 -0.25
CA HIS A 290 -26.47 15.84 0.53
C HIS A 290 -27.70 15.00 0.22
N ARG A 291 -28.03 14.81 -1.06
CA ARG A 291 -29.19 14.03 -1.48
C ARG A 291 -29.12 12.58 -0.98
N VAL A 292 -27.95 11.94 -1.11
CA VAL A 292 -27.74 10.56 -0.63
C VAL A 292 -27.82 10.50 0.89
N GLY A 293 -27.19 11.46 1.60
CA GLY A 293 -27.23 11.51 3.06
C GLY A 293 -28.64 11.73 3.60
N GLU A 294 -29.45 12.57 2.96
CA GLU A 294 -30.85 12.78 3.34
C GLU A 294 -31.72 11.54 3.15
N GLN A 295 -31.48 10.75 2.09
CA GLN A 295 -32.11 9.44 1.91
C GLN A 295 -31.64 8.44 2.97
N LEU A 296 -30.33 8.42 3.23
CA LEU A 296 -29.70 7.54 4.21
C LEU A 296 -30.21 7.81 5.64
N LEU A 297 -30.47 9.06 6.00
CA LEU A 297 -31.09 9.40 7.29
C LEU A 297 -32.42 8.69 7.49
N GLN A 298 -33.18 8.41 6.43
CA GLN A 298 -34.48 7.74 6.53
C GLN A 298 -34.35 6.26 6.93
N SER A 299 -33.20 5.62 6.71
CA SER A 299 -32.98 4.21 7.07
C SER A 299 -32.58 4.00 8.53
N ILE A 300 -32.35 5.08 9.29
CA ILE A 300 -32.03 4.99 10.72
C ILE A 300 -33.26 4.48 11.48
N ASN A 301 -33.08 3.37 12.19
CA ASN A 301 -34.13 2.75 12.98
C ASN A 301 -34.01 3.10 14.47
N GLY A 302 -35.15 3.16 15.17
CA GLY A 302 -35.20 3.39 16.62
C GLY A 302 -34.84 4.81 17.06
N GLU A 303 -34.52 4.93 18.34
CA GLU A 303 -34.26 6.20 19.05
C GLU A 303 -32.83 6.17 19.64
N PRO A 304 -31.79 6.38 18.82
CA PRO A 304 -30.41 6.41 19.29
C PRO A 304 -30.20 7.58 20.27
N SER A 305 -29.40 7.34 21.32
CA SER A 305 -29.10 8.31 22.38
C SER A 305 -27.70 8.93 22.27
N GLN A 306 -26.75 8.18 21.70
CA GLN A 306 -25.37 8.58 21.46
C GLN A 306 -25.08 8.38 19.97
N ILE A 307 -24.90 9.49 19.25
CA ILE A 307 -24.80 9.53 17.79
C ILE A 307 -23.46 10.13 17.39
N VAL A 308 -22.73 9.42 16.53
CA VAL A 308 -21.58 9.97 15.81
C VAL A 308 -21.96 10.26 14.37
N ASP A 309 -21.76 11.48 13.92
CA ASP A 309 -21.69 11.84 12.49
C ASP A 309 -20.21 11.79 12.07
N LEU A 310 -19.80 10.68 11.45
CA LEU A 310 -18.42 10.35 11.15
C LEU A 310 -18.03 10.83 9.75
N GLY A 311 -17.11 11.79 9.71
CA GLY A 311 -16.83 12.60 8.52
C GLY A 311 -17.88 13.68 8.30
N CYS A 312 -18.24 14.38 9.38
CA CYS A 312 -19.36 15.34 9.41
C CYS A 312 -19.17 16.56 8.50
N GLY A 313 -17.94 16.83 8.03
CA GLY A 313 -17.62 17.97 7.17
C GLY A 313 -18.10 19.30 7.76
N THR A 314 -18.92 20.00 7.00
CA THR A 314 -19.51 21.30 7.40
C THR A 314 -20.58 21.19 8.47
N GLY A 315 -20.92 19.98 8.94
CA GLY A 315 -21.96 19.70 9.93
C GLY A 315 -23.37 19.61 9.33
N PHE A 316 -23.49 19.48 8.00
CA PHE A 316 -24.78 19.49 7.28
C PHE A 316 -25.74 18.40 7.76
N HIS A 317 -25.26 17.17 7.97
CA HIS A 317 -26.09 16.08 8.50
C HIS A 317 -26.11 16.05 10.03
N SER A 318 -25.09 16.59 10.72
CA SER A 318 -25.07 16.66 12.19
C SER A 318 -26.26 17.44 12.73
N ILE A 319 -26.61 18.56 12.10
CA ILE A 319 -27.81 19.33 12.49
C ILE A 319 -29.11 18.59 12.19
N GLN A 320 -29.19 17.85 11.08
CA GLN A 320 -30.36 17.05 10.74
C GLN A 320 -30.57 15.91 11.74
N LEU A 321 -29.48 15.25 12.17
CA LEU A 321 -29.49 14.23 13.23
C LEU A 321 -29.96 14.84 14.56
N GLN A 322 -29.42 16.00 14.95
CA GLN A 322 -29.80 16.66 16.20
C GLN A 322 -31.27 17.09 16.21
N GLN A 323 -31.80 17.57 15.08
CA GLN A 323 -33.20 17.95 14.94
C GLN A 323 -34.14 16.74 14.96
N ARG A 324 -33.74 15.64 14.32
CA ARG A 324 -34.53 14.40 14.30
C ARG A 324 -34.54 13.70 15.65
N TYR A 325 -33.44 13.77 16.39
CA TYR A 325 -33.29 13.15 17.71
C TYR A 325 -32.94 14.21 18.78
N PRO A 326 -33.89 15.06 19.22
CA PRO A 326 -33.60 16.17 20.13
C PRO A 326 -33.06 15.78 21.50
N LYS A 327 -33.22 14.51 21.90
CA LYS A 327 -32.73 13.96 23.17
C LYS A 327 -31.37 13.27 23.05
N ALA A 328 -30.89 13.04 21.83
CA ALA A 328 -29.60 12.40 21.58
C ALA A 328 -28.47 13.41 21.76
N GLN A 329 -27.31 12.90 22.19
CA GLN A 329 -26.06 13.62 22.12
C GLN A 329 -25.42 13.34 20.76
N VAL A 330 -25.27 14.38 19.94
CA VAL A 330 -24.67 14.29 18.61
C VAL A 330 -23.22 14.77 18.68
N LEU A 331 -22.30 13.92 18.22
CA LEU A 331 -20.88 14.21 18.06
C LEU A 331 -20.52 14.22 16.57
N GLY A 332 -20.18 15.39 16.04
CA GLY A 332 -19.56 15.51 14.71
C GLY A 332 -18.07 15.20 14.78
N VAL A 333 -17.63 14.19 14.04
CA VAL A 333 -16.22 13.81 13.94
C VAL A 333 -15.73 14.08 12.52
N ASP A 334 -14.60 14.75 12.37
CA ASP A 334 -13.95 14.92 11.06
C ASP A 334 -12.43 14.99 11.21
N ILE A 335 -11.70 14.56 10.18
CA ILE A 335 -10.24 14.65 10.16
C ILE A 335 -9.77 16.09 9.90
N SER A 336 -10.61 16.90 9.25
CA SER A 336 -10.32 18.29 8.92
C SER A 336 -10.73 19.25 10.04
N SER A 337 -9.74 19.79 10.73
CA SER A 337 -9.94 20.87 11.68
C SER A 337 -10.59 22.12 11.05
N GLY A 338 -10.33 22.38 9.76
CA GLY A 338 -10.95 23.47 9.00
C GLY A 338 -12.45 23.28 8.80
N MET A 339 -12.89 22.06 8.48
CA MET A 339 -14.32 21.71 8.39
C MET A 339 -15.01 21.87 9.74
N LEU A 340 -14.42 21.35 10.82
CA LEU A 340 -14.98 21.46 12.16
C LEU A 340 -15.05 22.91 12.66
N ALA A 341 -14.04 23.73 12.37
CA ALA A 341 -14.07 25.15 12.70
C ALA A 341 -15.24 25.88 12.01
N TYR A 342 -15.50 25.54 10.74
CA TYR A 342 -16.65 26.05 10.01
C TYR A 342 -17.98 25.57 10.62
N ALA A 343 -18.11 24.26 10.86
CA ALA A 343 -19.32 23.64 11.43
C ALA A 343 -19.66 24.24 12.82
N LYS A 344 -18.67 24.32 13.71
CA LYS A 344 -18.80 24.91 15.04
C LYS A 344 -19.26 26.36 15.00
N LYS A 345 -18.74 27.16 14.05
CA LYS A 345 -19.16 28.56 13.88
C LYS A 345 -20.60 28.66 13.35
N ARG A 346 -20.97 27.78 12.41
CA ARG A 346 -22.29 27.77 11.77
C ARG A 346 -23.40 27.32 12.71
N TYR A 347 -23.11 26.37 13.59
CA TYR A 347 -24.08 25.74 14.48
C TYR A 347 -23.76 26.02 15.96
N ILE A 348 -23.29 27.23 16.27
CA ILE A 348 -22.81 27.61 17.61
C ILE A 348 -23.89 27.46 18.71
N ASP A 349 -25.16 27.61 18.34
CA ASP A 349 -26.31 27.53 19.27
C ASP A 349 -26.92 26.13 19.35
N GLN A 350 -26.34 25.14 18.67
CA GLN A 350 -26.84 23.77 18.64
C GLN A 350 -26.05 22.91 19.63
N PRO A 351 -26.70 21.94 20.32
CA PRO A 351 -26.04 21.10 21.31
C PRO A 351 -25.22 19.97 20.67
N ILE A 352 -24.39 20.31 19.68
CA ILE A 352 -23.55 19.37 18.92
C ILE A 352 -22.11 19.54 19.37
N GLU A 353 -21.47 18.43 19.72
CA GLU A 353 -20.04 18.39 20.02
C GLU A 353 -19.24 18.14 18.74
N TRP A 354 -17.98 18.63 18.71
CA TRP A 354 -17.12 18.53 17.55
C TRP A 354 -15.76 17.96 17.95
N LEU A 355 -15.34 16.87 17.31
CA LEU A 355 -14.09 16.17 17.58
C LEU A 355 -13.25 16.02 16.31
N CYS A 356 -12.02 16.54 16.35
CA CYS A 356 -11.05 16.28 15.30
C CYS A 356 -10.47 14.87 15.50
N GLY A 357 -10.67 13.98 14.53
CA GLY A 357 -10.28 12.57 14.67
C GLY A 357 -10.23 11.81 13.35
N ASP A 358 -9.42 10.76 13.35
CA ASP A 358 -9.32 9.80 12.25
C ASP A 358 -10.33 8.67 12.46
N ALA A 359 -11.11 8.33 11.43
CA ALA A 359 -12.12 7.28 11.49
C ALA A 359 -11.51 5.89 11.77
N GLU A 360 -10.24 5.67 11.41
CA GLU A 360 -9.52 4.42 11.68
C GLU A 360 -8.97 4.33 13.11
N LYS A 361 -9.03 5.44 13.88
CA LYS A 361 -8.59 5.49 15.28
C LYS A 361 -9.36 6.56 16.03
N LEU A 362 -10.58 6.24 16.39
CA LEU A 362 -11.48 7.11 17.15
C LEU A 362 -11.06 7.12 18.61
N ASN A 363 -10.83 8.31 19.15
CA ASN A 363 -10.56 8.51 20.58
C ASN A 363 -11.85 8.41 21.43
N LEU A 364 -12.69 7.40 21.14
CA LEU A 364 -13.94 7.11 21.82
C LEU A 364 -13.84 5.80 22.60
N ALA A 365 -14.59 5.71 23.69
CA ALA A 365 -14.66 4.49 24.48
C ALA A 365 -15.31 3.34 23.68
N SER A 366 -14.90 2.12 23.97
CA SER A 366 -15.53 0.93 23.38
C SER A 366 -17.00 0.83 23.81
N ALA A 367 -17.86 0.33 22.92
CA ALA A 367 -19.29 0.15 23.17
C ALA A 367 -20.00 1.41 23.72
N SER A 368 -19.66 2.59 23.20
CA SER A 368 -20.17 3.87 23.69
C SER A 368 -21.23 4.51 22.79
N GLN A 369 -21.29 4.11 21.52
CA GLN A 369 -22.16 4.76 20.53
C GLN A 369 -23.32 3.85 20.13
N SER A 370 -24.52 4.43 20.07
CA SER A 370 -25.75 3.75 19.65
C SER A 370 -25.98 3.84 18.13
N LEU A 371 -25.45 4.89 17.50
CA LEU A 371 -25.48 5.12 16.06
C LEU A 371 -24.15 5.71 15.59
N ILE A 372 -23.61 5.14 14.52
CA ILE A 372 -22.61 5.82 13.67
C ILE A 372 -23.28 6.09 12.33
N PHE A 373 -23.42 7.35 11.96
CA PHE A 373 -23.85 7.79 10.64
C PHE A 373 -22.62 8.28 9.87
N SER A 374 -22.45 7.87 8.62
CA SER A 374 -21.36 8.37 7.78
C SER A 374 -21.76 8.45 6.32
N ASN A 375 -21.51 9.59 5.68
CA ASN A 375 -21.95 9.83 4.30
C ASN A 375 -20.79 10.39 3.48
N PHE A 376 -20.31 9.63 2.48
CA PHE A 376 -19.20 9.98 1.60
C PHE A 376 -17.93 10.42 2.35
N ALA A 377 -17.61 9.78 3.47
CA ALA A 377 -16.39 10.04 4.22
C ALA A 377 -15.44 8.83 4.31
N LEU A 378 -15.98 7.63 4.53
CA LEU A 378 -15.15 6.46 4.85
C LEU A 378 -14.25 5.98 3.71
N GLN A 379 -14.51 6.40 2.46
CA GLN A 379 -13.61 6.15 1.33
C GLN A 379 -12.25 6.85 1.45
N TRP A 380 -12.09 7.75 2.42
CA TRP A 380 -10.82 8.43 2.71
C TRP A 380 -9.99 7.73 3.80
N CYS A 381 -10.36 6.50 4.16
CA CYS A 381 -9.61 5.62 5.05
C CYS A 381 -8.66 4.71 4.24
N ASP A 382 -7.47 4.44 4.77
CA ASP A 382 -6.41 3.67 4.10
C ASP A 382 -6.62 2.15 4.24
N CYS A 383 -7.06 1.69 5.41
CA CYS A 383 -7.21 0.28 5.71
C CYS A 383 -8.64 -0.04 6.16
N LEU A 384 -9.38 -0.70 5.28
CA LEU A 384 -10.77 -1.06 5.53
C LEU A 384 -10.95 -2.01 6.72
N ASP A 385 -10.00 -2.92 6.96
CA ASP A 385 -10.03 -3.82 8.12
C ASP A 385 -9.83 -3.06 9.44
N THR A 386 -8.90 -2.11 9.46
CA THR A 386 -8.66 -1.24 10.64
C THR A 386 -9.89 -0.39 10.92
N LEU A 387 -10.46 0.22 9.89
CA LEU A 387 -11.72 0.97 9.99
C LEU A 387 -12.86 0.10 10.54
N ALA A 388 -13.08 -1.08 9.95
CA ALA A 388 -14.17 -1.97 10.35
C ALA A 388 -14.04 -2.42 11.81
N ALA A 389 -12.83 -2.76 12.26
CA ALA A 389 -12.54 -3.10 13.64
C ALA A 389 -12.84 -1.94 14.60
N GLU A 390 -12.47 -0.71 14.21
CA GLU A 390 -12.71 0.48 15.02
C GLU A 390 -14.19 0.84 15.13
N LEU A 391 -14.93 0.78 14.02
CA LEU A 391 -16.38 0.97 13.99
C LEU A 391 -17.08 -0.07 14.88
N TYR A 392 -16.67 -1.34 14.79
CA TYR A 392 -17.19 -2.40 15.64
C TYR A 392 -16.88 -2.15 17.12
N ARG A 393 -15.66 -1.72 17.45
CA ARG A 393 -15.23 -1.46 18.83
C ARG A 393 -16.07 -0.36 19.47
N VAL A 394 -16.30 0.73 18.75
CA VAL A 394 -16.99 1.93 19.26
C VAL A 394 -18.50 1.72 19.41
N LEU A 395 -19.12 0.94 18.52
CA LEU A 395 -20.55 0.62 18.62
C LEU A 395 -20.87 -0.26 19.83
N GLN A 396 -21.94 0.09 20.54
CA GLN A 396 -22.52 -0.77 21.57
C GLN A 396 -23.23 -1.99 20.95
N PRO A 397 -23.42 -3.10 21.69
CA PRO A 397 -24.30 -4.18 21.26
C PRO A 397 -25.71 -3.66 20.92
N GLY A 398 -26.28 -4.11 19.80
CA GLY A 398 -27.53 -3.58 19.25
C GLY A 398 -27.41 -2.20 18.56
N GLY A 399 -26.25 -1.55 18.62
CA GLY A 399 -25.97 -0.30 17.91
C GLY A 399 -25.87 -0.50 16.40
N GLN A 400 -26.12 0.57 15.64
CA GLN A 400 -26.14 0.53 14.18
C GLN A 400 -25.11 1.46 13.54
N LEU A 401 -24.51 0.99 12.45
CA LEU A 401 -23.72 1.79 11.50
C LEU A 401 -24.59 2.00 10.27
N VAL A 402 -24.79 3.24 9.87
CA VAL A 402 -25.50 3.62 8.65
C VAL A 402 -24.52 4.39 7.77
N LEU A 403 -24.23 3.86 6.59
CA LEU A 403 -23.17 4.42 5.74
C LEU A 403 -23.58 4.55 4.27
N ALA A 404 -22.95 5.50 3.58
CA ALA A 404 -22.87 5.56 2.12
C ALA A 404 -21.44 5.92 1.67
N VAL A 405 -20.92 5.19 0.69
CA VAL A 405 -19.59 5.38 0.11
C VAL A 405 -19.61 5.13 -1.40
N PRO A 406 -18.71 5.74 -2.18
CA PRO A 406 -18.57 5.42 -3.60
C PRO A 406 -18.06 3.98 -3.81
N GLY A 407 -18.51 3.35 -4.88
CA GLY A 407 -18.05 2.03 -5.35
C GLY A 407 -17.08 2.11 -6.55
N PRO A 408 -16.45 0.99 -6.94
CA PRO A 408 -15.40 0.93 -7.95
C PRO A 408 -15.81 1.43 -9.34
N HIS A 409 -17.10 1.40 -9.69
CA HIS A 409 -17.60 1.90 -10.97
C HIS A 409 -17.83 3.43 -10.99
N THR A 410 -17.55 4.12 -9.88
CA THR A 410 -17.60 5.58 -9.81
C THR A 410 -16.59 6.23 -10.76
N LEU A 411 -17.08 7.22 -11.52
CA LEU A 411 -16.38 8.02 -12.51
C LEU A 411 -15.65 7.16 -13.56
N THR A 412 -16.26 6.07 -13.98
CA THR A 412 -15.69 5.15 -14.98
C THR A 412 -15.39 5.85 -16.30
N GLU A 413 -16.26 6.76 -16.74
CA GLU A 413 -16.09 7.54 -17.96
C GLU A 413 -14.84 8.41 -17.89
N LEU A 414 -14.68 9.15 -16.78
CA LEU A 414 -13.51 9.99 -16.54
C LEU A 414 -12.22 9.18 -16.42
N ARG A 415 -12.27 8.03 -15.74
CA ARG A 415 -11.11 7.13 -15.58
C ARG A 415 -10.65 6.59 -16.92
N LYS A 416 -11.57 6.13 -17.76
CA LYS A 416 -11.27 5.62 -19.11
C LYS A 416 -10.73 6.72 -20.02
N ALA A 417 -11.35 7.91 -19.99
CA ALA A 417 -10.88 9.05 -20.78
C ALA A 417 -9.45 9.47 -20.39
N TRP A 418 -9.10 9.45 -19.10
CA TRP A 418 -7.72 9.73 -18.66
C TRP A 418 -6.70 8.67 -19.07
N ALA A 419 -7.09 7.39 -19.07
CA ALA A 419 -6.21 6.30 -19.49
C ALA A 419 -5.80 6.38 -20.97
N GLU A 420 -6.55 7.09 -21.81
CA GLU A 420 -6.17 7.39 -23.20
C GLU A 420 -5.13 8.54 -23.31
N VAL A 421 -4.97 9.35 -22.25
CA VAL A 421 -4.10 10.53 -22.23
C VAL A 421 -2.75 10.22 -21.59
N ASP A 422 -2.74 9.60 -20.41
CA ASP A 422 -1.52 9.20 -19.71
C ASP A 422 -1.76 8.04 -18.72
N GLY A 423 -0.67 7.53 -18.13
CA GLY A 423 -0.70 6.43 -17.15
C GLY A 423 -0.84 6.86 -15.68
N ALA A 424 -1.03 8.16 -15.40
CA ALA A 424 -1.13 8.65 -14.02
C ALA A 424 -2.50 8.32 -13.41
N VAL A 425 -2.55 8.22 -12.08
CA VAL A 425 -3.85 8.12 -11.40
C VAL A 425 -4.50 9.50 -11.47
N HIS A 426 -5.73 9.58 -11.96
CA HIS A 426 -6.56 10.81 -11.98
C HIS A 426 -7.86 10.68 -11.20
N VAL A 427 -8.31 9.44 -10.95
CA VAL A 427 -9.54 9.12 -10.22
C VAL A 427 -9.20 8.14 -9.10
N ASN A 428 -9.71 8.40 -7.90
CA ASN A 428 -9.55 7.49 -6.75
C ASN A 428 -10.09 6.09 -7.09
N ARG A 429 -9.49 5.04 -6.50
CA ARG A 429 -10.10 3.71 -6.44
C ARG A 429 -10.94 3.61 -5.18
N PHE A 430 -12.02 2.86 -5.27
CA PHE A 430 -12.95 2.66 -4.19
C PHE A 430 -13.14 1.16 -3.96
N ALA A 431 -13.29 0.77 -2.70
CA ALA A 431 -13.52 -0.62 -2.34
C ALA A 431 -14.86 -1.12 -2.88
N SER A 432 -14.90 -2.38 -3.32
CA SER A 432 -16.11 -3.02 -3.83
C SER A 432 -17.06 -3.42 -2.71
N LEU A 433 -18.33 -3.65 -3.04
CA LEU A 433 -19.33 -4.14 -2.09
C LEU A 433 -18.89 -5.44 -1.39
N PRO A 434 -18.36 -6.48 -2.08
CA PRO A 434 -17.84 -7.67 -1.42
C PRO A 434 -16.70 -7.38 -0.43
N HIS A 435 -15.82 -6.42 -0.74
CA HIS A 435 -14.71 -6.07 0.16
C HIS A 435 -15.22 -5.39 1.44
N TRP A 436 -16.19 -4.47 1.32
CA TRP A 436 -16.91 -3.89 2.47
C TRP A 436 -17.56 -4.97 3.33
N GLN A 437 -18.32 -5.88 2.71
CA GLN A 437 -18.98 -6.97 3.43
C GLN A 437 -17.98 -7.88 4.15
N GLN A 438 -16.86 -8.23 3.50
CA GLN A 438 -15.83 -9.08 4.09
C GLN A 438 -15.13 -8.42 5.27
N ALA A 439 -14.73 -7.15 5.16
CA ALA A 439 -14.05 -6.44 6.24
C ALA A 439 -14.96 -6.26 7.46
N LEU A 440 -16.22 -5.86 7.24
CA LEU A 440 -17.23 -5.76 8.30
C LEU A 440 -17.50 -7.12 8.97
N ALA A 441 -17.61 -8.19 8.19
CA ALA A 441 -17.78 -9.54 8.74
C ALA A 441 -16.57 -9.98 9.57
N SER A 442 -15.35 -9.69 9.09
CA SER A 442 -14.10 -10.01 9.78
C SER A 442 -13.94 -9.25 11.10
N ALA A 443 -14.49 -8.03 11.18
CA ALA A 443 -14.55 -7.25 12.42
C ALA A 443 -15.58 -7.77 13.44
N GLY A 444 -16.51 -8.65 13.02
CA GLY A 444 -17.51 -9.28 13.87
C GLY A 444 -18.95 -8.84 13.65
N PHE A 445 -19.24 -8.01 12.63
CA PHE A 445 -20.63 -7.70 12.27
C PHE A 445 -21.30 -8.91 11.62
N THR A 446 -22.50 -9.26 12.10
CA THR A 446 -23.27 -10.42 11.57
C THR A 446 -24.51 -10.00 10.79
N LYS A 447 -24.99 -8.77 10.99
CA LYS A 447 -26.14 -8.20 10.29
C LYS A 447 -25.65 -7.07 9.38
N ILE A 448 -25.27 -7.40 8.15
CA ILE A 448 -24.72 -6.47 7.16
C ILE A 448 -25.71 -6.35 6.00
N ASP A 449 -26.50 -5.27 5.96
CA ASP A 449 -27.37 -4.94 4.84
C ASP A 449 -26.75 -3.79 4.04
N LEU A 450 -25.89 -4.15 3.10
CA LEU A 450 -25.27 -3.23 2.15
C LEU A 450 -25.67 -3.59 0.73
N HIS A 451 -26.02 -2.59 -0.06
CA HIS A 451 -26.35 -2.72 -1.47
C HIS A 451 -25.64 -1.65 -2.29
N SER A 452 -25.48 -1.91 -3.59
CA SER A 452 -24.89 -0.97 -4.55
C SER A 452 -25.92 -0.53 -5.57
N HIS A 453 -25.93 0.74 -5.93
CA HIS A 453 -26.72 1.28 -7.04
C HIS A 453 -25.96 2.39 -7.75
N THR A 454 -26.27 2.64 -9.03
CA THR A 454 -25.58 3.66 -9.83
C THR A 454 -26.49 4.85 -10.07
N VAL A 455 -25.95 6.05 -9.89
CA VAL A 455 -26.58 7.32 -10.26
C VAL A 455 -25.71 8.04 -11.28
N THR A 456 -26.29 8.51 -12.37
CA THR A 456 -25.57 9.26 -13.40
C THR A 456 -25.94 10.73 -13.33
N GLU A 457 -24.94 11.58 -13.09
CA GLU A 457 -25.05 13.03 -13.22
C GLU A 457 -24.72 13.47 -14.64
N LYS A 458 -25.33 14.57 -15.06
CA LYS A 458 -25.21 15.09 -16.42
C LYS A 458 -24.58 16.46 -16.36
N HIS A 459 -23.56 16.67 -17.19
CA HIS A 459 -22.83 17.93 -17.24
C HIS A 459 -22.75 18.45 -18.67
N ASP A 460 -22.88 19.77 -18.84
CA ASP A 460 -22.78 20.42 -20.16
C ASP A 460 -21.38 20.30 -20.78
N SER A 461 -20.35 20.12 -19.95
CA SER A 461 -18.96 20.02 -20.38
C SER A 461 -18.09 19.21 -19.42
N VAL A 462 -16.97 18.66 -19.91
CA VAL A 462 -15.94 18.05 -19.05
C VAL A 462 -15.39 19.08 -18.05
N ARG A 463 -15.32 20.36 -18.44
CA ARG A 463 -14.83 21.42 -17.56
C ARG A 463 -15.74 21.64 -16.35
N SER A 464 -17.06 21.61 -16.52
CA SER A 464 -17.99 21.76 -15.40
C SER A 464 -17.90 20.57 -14.45
N LEU A 465 -17.83 19.33 -14.97
CA LEU A 465 -17.57 18.13 -14.18
C LEU A 465 -16.27 18.26 -13.35
N LEU A 466 -15.15 18.63 -13.97
CA LEU A 466 -13.86 18.77 -13.26
C LEU A 466 -13.89 19.88 -12.20
N LEU A 467 -14.62 20.97 -12.46
CA LEU A 467 -14.75 22.07 -11.50
C LEU A 467 -15.60 21.66 -10.30
N GLU A 468 -16.66 20.89 -10.52
CA GLU A 468 -17.52 20.36 -9.47
C GLU A 468 -16.75 19.40 -8.55
N LEU A 469 -16.05 18.41 -9.13
CA LEU A 469 -15.18 17.50 -8.37
C LEU A 469 -14.11 18.26 -7.56
N LYS A 470 -13.55 19.34 -8.14
CA LYS A 470 -12.60 20.21 -7.45
C LYS A 470 -13.24 20.94 -6.26
N ASN A 471 -14.46 21.47 -6.43
CA ASN A 471 -15.14 22.27 -5.41
C ASN A 471 -15.66 21.43 -4.24
N VAL A 472 -15.99 20.16 -4.47
CA VAL A 472 -16.29 19.20 -3.39
C VAL A 472 -15.02 18.76 -2.66
N GLY A 473 -13.83 19.28 -3.01
CA GLY A 473 -12.58 18.93 -2.35
C GLY A 473 -12.10 17.50 -2.64
N ALA A 474 -12.78 16.78 -3.55
CA ALA A 474 -12.44 15.45 -4.06
C ALA A 474 -11.23 15.49 -5.00
N HIS A 475 -10.17 16.15 -4.54
CA HIS A 475 -8.87 16.15 -5.18
C HIS A 475 -8.28 14.74 -5.14
N ASN A 476 -7.65 14.34 -6.24
CA ASN A 476 -6.84 13.15 -6.25
C ASN A 476 -5.57 13.37 -5.40
N ASN A 477 -5.59 12.85 -4.18
CA ASN A 477 -4.50 12.92 -3.20
C ASN A 477 -3.72 11.61 -3.10
N ASN A 478 -3.87 10.72 -4.08
CA ASN A 478 -3.16 9.44 -4.14
C ASN A 478 -1.67 9.65 -4.42
N ALA A 479 -0.81 8.76 -3.91
CA ALA A 479 0.62 8.77 -4.19
C ALA A 479 0.95 8.65 -5.69
N GLY A 480 0.13 7.93 -6.46
CA GLY A 480 0.28 7.74 -7.90
C GLY A 480 -0.20 8.89 -8.80
N ARG A 481 -0.57 10.06 -8.24
CA ARG A 481 -1.01 11.23 -9.01
C ARG A 481 0.15 11.89 -9.77
N SER A 482 -0.16 12.63 -10.84
CA SER A 482 0.85 13.44 -11.51
C SER A 482 1.42 14.52 -10.58
N ALA A 483 2.75 14.59 -10.49
CA ALA A 483 3.46 15.63 -9.72
C ALA A 483 3.45 17.00 -10.42
N THR A 484 3.06 17.05 -11.70
CA THR A 484 3.00 18.26 -12.51
C THR A 484 1.56 18.68 -12.78
N MET A 485 1.33 20.00 -12.90
CA MET A 485 0.02 20.50 -13.32
C MET A 485 -0.34 19.95 -14.70
N THR A 486 -1.60 19.55 -14.88
CA THR A 486 -2.14 19.12 -16.16
C THR A 486 -1.93 20.20 -17.22
N GLY A 487 -1.18 19.87 -18.27
CA GLY A 487 -0.90 20.77 -19.37
C GLY A 487 -2.11 21.02 -20.27
N LYS A 488 -2.11 22.13 -21.02
CA LYS A 488 -3.19 22.47 -21.96
C LYS A 488 -3.42 21.37 -23.01
N GLN A 489 -2.37 20.69 -23.46
CA GLN A 489 -2.47 19.59 -24.42
C GLN A 489 -3.16 18.36 -23.82
N GLN A 490 -2.82 18.00 -22.57
CA GLN A 490 -3.46 16.90 -21.84
C GLN A 490 -4.95 17.19 -21.60
N LEU A 491 -5.31 18.41 -21.19
CA LEU A 491 -6.71 18.80 -21.03
C LEU A 491 -7.49 18.70 -22.36
N LYS A 492 -6.89 19.12 -23.47
CA LYS A 492 -7.52 18.99 -24.79
C LYS A 492 -7.71 17.52 -25.19
N ALA A 493 -6.72 16.67 -24.92
CA ALA A 493 -6.81 15.23 -25.17
C ALA A 493 -7.92 14.58 -24.32
N LEU A 494 -8.00 14.93 -23.04
CA LEU A 494 -9.09 14.48 -22.15
C LEU A 494 -10.46 14.89 -22.70
N TYR A 495 -10.62 16.14 -23.13
CA TYR A 495 -11.90 16.62 -23.65
C TYR A 495 -12.31 15.81 -24.88
N ASN A 496 -11.38 15.57 -25.80
CA ASN A 496 -11.64 14.75 -26.98
C ASN A 496 -11.99 13.29 -26.64
N ALA A 497 -11.28 12.67 -25.68
CA ALA A 497 -11.56 11.30 -25.25
C ALA A 497 -12.97 11.18 -24.63
N TYR A 498 -13.38 12.18 -23.85
CA TYR A 498 -14.69 12.19 -23.20
C TYR A 498 -15.86 12.37 -24.19
N GLU A 499 -15.64 12.97 -25.36
CA GLU A 499 -16.72 13.15 -26.37
C GLU A 499 -17.37 11.83 -26.79
N SER A 500 -16.64 10.72 -26.74
CA SER A 500 -17.17 9.38 -27.03
C SER A 500 -18.32 8.96 -26.10
N TRP A 501 -18.44 9.60 -24.93
CA TRP A 501 -19.46 9.34 -23.92
C TRP A 501 -20.66 10.27 -24.01
N ARG A 502 -20.68 11.24 -24.94
CA ARG A 502 -21.78 12.22 -25.06
C ARG A 502 -23.12 11.53 -25.28
N LEU A 503 -24.09 11.86 -24.42
CA LEU A 503 -25.43 11.32 -24.50
C LEU A 503 -26.17 11.92 -25.70
N ALA A 504 -27.21 11.22 -26.18
CA ALA A 504 -28.09 11.72 -27.23
C ALA A 504 -28.78 13.06 -26.86
N SER A 505 -28.91 13.37 -25.56
CA SER A 505 -29.42 14.65 -25.06
C SER A 505 -28.42 15.80 -25.20
N GLY A 506 -27.17 15.53 -25.57
CA GLY A 506 -26.10 16.50 -25.73
C GLY A 506 -25.23 16.69 -24.49
N GLU A 507 -25.61 16.16 -23.32
CA GLU A 507 -24.84 16.25 -22.07
C GLU A 507 -23.78 15.14 -21.96
N LEU A 508 -22.81 15.30 -21.08
CA LEU A 508 -21.79 14.30 -20.76
C LEU A 508 -22.11 13.61 -19.42
N PRO A 509 -22.04 12.27 -19.34
CA PRO A 509 -22.36 11.53 -18.14
C PRO A 509 -21.17 11.48 -17.16
N ALA A 510 -21.48 11.49 -15.87
CA ALA A 510 -20.59 11.09 -14.80
C ALA A 510 -21.33 10.11 -13.89
N SER A 511 -20.94 8.83 -13.94
CA SER A 511 -21.61 7.78 -13.17
C SER A 511 -21.00 7.61 -11.78
N TRP A 512 -21.83 7.55 -10.77
CA TRP A 512 -21.48 7.30 -9.37
C TRP A 512 -22.09 5.99 -8.93
N GLU A 513 -21.26 5.01 -8.62
CA GLU A 513 -21.71 3.83 -7.90
C GLU A 513 -21.74 4.16 -6.41
N ILE A 514 -22.85 3.90 -5.74
CA ILE A 514 -23.07 4.20 -4.34
C ILE A 514 -23.35 2.89 -3.62
N ILE A 515 -22.44 2.52 -2.72
CA ILE A 515 -22.63 1.44 -1.76
C ILE A 515 -23.19 2.07 -0.49
N SER A 516 -24.39 1.65 -0.09
CA SER A 516 -25.06 2.20 1.08
C SER A 516 -25.88 1.15 1.82
N GLY A 517 -26.16 1.42 3.11
CA GLY A 517 -27.08 0.62 3.89
C GLY A 517 -26.82 0.67 5.39
N THR A 518 -27.35 -0.32 6.09
CA THR A 518 -27.36 -0.39 7.55
C THR A 518 -26.73 -1.69 8.04
N ILE A 519 -25.83 -1.56 9.02
CA ILE A 519 -25.13 -2.65 9.66
C ILE A 519 -25.47 -2.61 11.15
N VAL A 520 -25.75 -3.75 11.76
CA VAL A 520 -26.09 -3.84 13.19
C VAL A 520 -25.10 -4.74 13.91
N LYS A 521 -24.57 -4.24 15.03
CA LYS A 521 -23.77 -5.05 15.96
C LYS A 521 -24.72 -5.94 16.76
N ALA A 522 -24.47 -7.24 16.77
CA ALA A 522 -25.28 -8.19 17.55
C ALA A 522 -25.31 -7.82 19.04
N GLU A 523 -26.40 -8.21 19.73
CA GLU A 523 -26.57 -8.02 21.18
C GLU A 523 -25.58 -8.82 22.01
#